data_AF-A0A379ACI5-F1
#
_entry.id   AF-A0A379ACI5-F1
#
_cell.length_a   1.000
_cell.length_b   1.000
_cell.length_c   1.000
_cell.angle_alpha   90.00
_cell.angle_beta   90.00
_cell.angle_gamma   90.00
#
_symmetry.space_group_name_H-M   'P 1'
#
loop_
_entity.id
_entity.type
_entity.pdbx_description
1 polymer ?
#
loop_
_entity_poly.entity_id
_entity_poly.type
_entity_poly.pdbx_seq_one_letter_code
_entity_poly.pdbx_strand_id
1 'polypeptide(L)' 'MTVHKSQGSEFDHTALVMPTQFLPVLTRELVYTAITRARRQLTIYSEPGVFQRAVQLQTQRRSGLVERLGESG' A
#
# COMPACT_ATOMS: atom_id res chain seq x y z
N MET A 1 13.79 5.37 0.62
CA MET A 1 12.69 5.60 1.59
C MET A 1 11.66 4.49 1.43
N THR A 2 11.14 3.93 2.52
CA THR A 2 10.03 2.95 2.43
C THR A 2 8.70 3.69 2.35
N VAL A 3 7.67 3.06 1.78
CA VAL A 3 6.32 3.66 1.72
C VAL A 3 5.83 4.08 3.11
N HIS A 4 6.07 3.26 4.14
CA HIS A 4 5.75 3.59 5.53
C HIS A 4 6.43 4.87 6.02
N LYS A 5 7.70 5.08 5.67
CA LYS A 5 8.44 6.30 6.07
C LYS A 5 8.07 7.54 5.25
N SER A 6 7.32 7.39 4.17
CA SER A 6 6.83 8.50 3.33
C SER A 6 5.44 9.02 3.72
N GLN A 7 4.80 8.41 4.73
CA GLN A 7 3.46 8.81 5.16
C GLN A 7 3.45 10.27 5.63
N GLY A 8 2.52 11.07 5.10
CA GLY A 8 2.43 12.51 5.37
C GLY A 8 3.32 13.39 4.49
N SER A 9 4.17 12.82 3.62
CA SER A 9 4.97 13.56 2.64
C SER A 9 4.42 13.42 1.22
N GLU A 10 4.66 14.40 0.35
CA GLU A 10 4.29 14.36 -1.07
C GLU A 10 5.45 14.88 -1.92
N PHE A 11 5.56 14.39 -3.17
CA PHE A 11 6.63 14.73 -4.09
C PHE A 11 6.06 14.99 -5.49
N ASP A 12 6.64 15.91 -6.25
CA ASP A 12 6.19 16.20 -7.61
C ASP A 12 6.25 14.96 -8.51
N HIS A 13 7.34 14.20 -8.43
CA HIS A 13 7.51 12.91 -9.09
C HIS A 13 7.94 11.86 -8.08
N THR A 14 7.24 10.71 -8.06
CA THR A 14 7.62 9.54 -7.25
C THR A 14 7.93 8.35 -8.15
N ALA A 15 8.97 7.59 -7.81
CA ALA A 15 9.23 6.27 -8.37
C ALA A 15 8.92 5.19 -7.32
N LEU A 16 7.97 4.30 -7.61
CA LEU A 16 7.65 3.14 -6.80
C LEU A 16 8.41 1.92 -7.35
N VAL A 17 9.31 1.37 -6.55
CA VAL A 17 10.05 0.14 -6.89
C VAL A 17 9.49 -1.02 -6.08
N MET A 18 9.03 -2.06 -6.77
CA MET A 18 8.51 -3.29 -6.18
C MET A 18 9.54 -4.41 -6.29
N PRO A 19 9.55 -5.38 -5.35
CA PRO A 19 10.38 -6.57 -5.48
C PRO A 19 9.94 -7.42 -6.69
N THR A 20 10.86 -8.20 -7.23
CA THR A 20 10.60 -9.14 -8.35
C THR A 20 9.75 -10.34 -7.95
N GLN A 21 9.65 -10.61 -6.65
CA GLN A 21 8.83 -11.68 -6.09
C GLN A 21 7.81 -11.11 -5.11
N PHE A 22 6.66 -11.76 -5.01
CA PHE A 22 5.61 -11.35 -4.08
C PHE A 22 6.06 -11.51 -2.62
N LEU A 23 5.85 -10.48 -1.81
CA LEU A 23 6.04 -10.49 -0.36
C LEU A 23 4.72 -10.15 0.34
N PRO A 24 4.39 -10.77 1.49
CA PRO A 24 3.11 -10.52 2.20
C PRO A 24 2.86 -9.06 2.60
N VAL A 25 3.91 -8.24 2.68
CA VAL A 25 3.81 -6.80 2.94
C VAL A 25 3.16 -6.03 1.79
N LEU A 26 3.16 -6.59 0.57
CA LEU A 26 2.56 -5.98 -0.61
C LEU A 26 1.03 -6.14 -0.56
N THR A 27 0.37 -5.08 -0.09
CA THR A 27 -1.10 -4.97 -0.06
C THR A 27 -1.57 -3.79 -0.88
N ARG A 28 -2.87 -3.79 -1.19
CA ARG A 28 -3.56 -2.71 -1.91
C ARG A 28 -3.40 -1.38 -1.19
N GLU A 29 -3.48 -1.37 0.14
CA GLU A 29 -3.31 -0.15 0.93
C GLU A 29 -1.88 0.39 0.85
N LEU A 30 -0.86 -0.48 0.79
CA LEU A 30 0.53 -0.06 0.62
C LEU A 30 0.77 0.54 -0.77
N VAL A 31 0.24 -0.11 -1.82
CA VAL A 31 0.33 0.40 -3.20
C VAL A 31 -0.42 1.73 -3.34
N TYR A 32 -1.63 1.83 -2.80
CA TYR A 32 -2.42 3.06 -2.78
C TYR A 32 -1.68 4.20 -2.08
N THR A 33 -1.09 3.92 -0.91
CA THR A 33 -0.31 4.92 -0.17
C THR A 33 0.86 5.41 -0.99
N ALA A 34 1.60 4.51 -1.66
CA ALA A 34 2.72 4.87 -2.53
C ALA A 34 2.29 5.73 -3.72
N ILE A 35 1.17 5.39 -4.37
CA ILE A 35 0.60 6.16 -5.49
C ILE A 35 0.26 7.59 -5.05
N THR A 36 -0.40 7.74 -3.90
CA THR A 36 -0.80 9.07 -3.39
C THR A 36 0.37 9.91 -2.89
N ARG A 37 1.62 9.42 -2.89
CA ARG A 37 2.79 10.26 -2.62
C ARG A 37 3.20 11.12 -3.83
N ALA A 38 2.77 10.75 -5.04
CA ALA A 38 3.02 11.51 -6.26
C ALA A 38 1.97 12.63 -6.45
N ARG A 39 2.43 13.86 -6.63
CA ARG A 39 1.56 15.02 -6.94
C ARG A 39 1.27 15.17 -8.43
N ARG A 40 2.28 14.93 -9.28
CA ARG A 40 2.18 15.16 -10.73
C ARG A 40 2.51 13.93 -11.55
N GLN A 41 3.54 13.18 -11.16
CA GLN A 41 4.02 12.05 -11.93
C GLN A 41 4.34 10.85 -11.04
N LEU A 42 4.01 9.66 -11.52
CA LEU A 42 4.36 8.39 -10.90
C LEU A 42 5.04 7.49 -11.94
N THR A 43 6.16 6.88 -11.56
CA THR A 43 6.77 5.79 -12.31
C THR A 43 6.73 4.53 -11.43
N ILE A 44 6.30 3.40 -11.99
CA ILE A 44 6.24 2.13 -11.26
C ILE A 44 7.20 1.14 -11.92
N TYR A 45 8.11 0.59 -11.14
CA TYR A 45 8.98 -0.52 -11.52
C TYR A 45 8.50 -1.77 -10.80
N SER A 46 7.90 -2.70 -11.54
CA SER A 46 7.34 -3.92 -10.98
C SER A 46 7.24 -5.03 -12.02
N GLU A 47 7.25 -6.27 -11.53
CA GLU A 47 6.77 -7.41 -12.31
C GLU A 47 5.23 -7.34 -12.41
N PRO A 48 4.63 -7.52 -13.59
CA PRO A 48 3.18 -7.39 -13.77
C PRO A 48 2.37 -8.26 -12.80
N GLY A 49 2.80 -9.52 -12.58
CA GLY A 49 2.13 -10.45 -11.66
C GLY A 49 2.25 -10.03 -10.19
N VAL A 50 3.36 -9.40 -9.80
CA VAL A 50 3.54 -8.90 -8.42
C VAL A 50 2.62 -7.71 -8.18
N PHE A 51 2.55 -6.77 -9.13
CA PHE A 51 1.67 -5.61 -9.02
C PHE A 51 0.20 -6.03 -8.99
N GLN A 52 -0.24 -6.89 -9.92
CA GLN A 52 -1.61 -7.39 -9.98
C GLN A 52 -2.03 -8.08 -8.68
N ARG A 53 -1.15 -8.93 -8.13
CA ARG A 53 -1.42 -9.60 -6.85
C ARG A 53 -1.50 -8.61 -5.70
N ALA A 54 -0.59 -7.63 -5.63
CA ALA A 54 -0.58 -6.64 -4.56
C ALA A 54 -1.88 -5.82 -4.51
N VAL A 55 -2.41 -5.38 -5.66
CA VAL A 55 -3.65 -4.58 -5.70
C VAL A 55 -4.91 -5.38 -5.37
N GLN A 56 -4.86 -6.71 -5.40
CA GLN A 56 -5.99 -7.58 -5.03
C GLN A 56 -6.02 -7.92 -3.53
N LEU A 57 -4.90 -7.78 -2.82
CA LEU A 57 -4.78 -8.20 -1.42
C LEU A 57 -5.07 -7.05 -0.46
N GLN A 58 -6.00 -7.27 0.47
CA GLN A 58 -6.30 -6.33 1.53
C GLN A 58 -5.45 -6.60 2.78
N THR A 59 -5.07 -5.53 3.47
CA THR A 59 -4.37 -5.63 4.74
C THR A 59 -5.27 -6.28 5.80
N GLN A 60 -4.79 -7.38 6.37
CA GLN A 60 -5.49 -8.09 7.45
C GLN A 60 -5.31 -7.34 8.77
N ARG A 61 -6.39 -6.79 9.32
CA ARG A 61 -6.38 -6.09 10.60
C ARG A 61 -6.78 -7.05 11.71
N ARG A 62 -5.88 -7.30 12.66
CA ARG A 62 -6.15 -8.04 13.88
C ARG A 62 -6.41 -7.04 15.01
N SER A 63 -7.68 -6.72 15.26
CA SER A 63 -8.10 -5.88 16.38
C SER A 63 -9.47 -6.33 16.90
N GLY A 64 -9.74 -6.12 18.20
CA GLY A 64 -11.05 -6.39 18.82
C GLY A 64 -12.03 -5.21 18.73
N LEU A 65 -11.71 -4.16 17.97
CA LEU A 65 -12.53 -2.95 17.91
C LEU A 65 -13.89 -3.21 17.25
N VAL A 66 -13.93 -4.04 16.20
CA VAL A 66 -15.18 -4.37 15.50
C VAL A 66 -16.14 -5.12 16.41
N GLU A 67 -15.63 -6.07 17.19
CA GLU A 67 -16.40 -6.85 18.17
C GLU A 67 -16.99 -5.93 19.25
N ARG A 68 -16.17 -5.09 19.89
CA ARG A 68 -16.62 -4.17 20.95
C ARG A 68 -17.64 -3.13 20.49
N LEU A 69 -17.52 -2.65 19.26
CA LEU A 69 -18.50 -1.72 18.69
C LEU A 69 -19.83 -2.41 18.34
N GLY A 70 -19.81 -3.71 18.05
CA GLY A 70 -21.01 -4.52 17.77
C GLY A 70 -21.80 -4.89 19.03
N GLU A 71 -21.15 -5.01 20.19
CA GLU A 71 -21.81 -5.27 21.48
C GLU A 71 -22.55 -4.05 22.06
N SER A 72 -22.31 -2.85 21.49
CA SER A 72 -22.87 -1.57 21.98
C SER A 72 -24.15 -1.14 21.24
N GLY A 73 -24.73 -1.98 20.40
CA GLY A 73 -25.99 -1.75 19.66
C GLY A 73 -27.08 -2.73 20.06
#